data_AF-A0A2G9M501-F1
#
_entry.id   AF-A0A2G9M501-F1
#
_cell.length_a   1.000
_cell.length_b   1.000
_cell.length_c   1.000
_cell.angle_alpha   90.00
_cell.angle_beta   90.00
_cell.angle_gamma   90.00
#
_symmetry.space_group_name_H-M   'P 1'
#
loop_
_entity.id
_entity.type
_entity.pdbx_description
1 polymer ?
#
loop_
_entity_poly.entity_id
_entity_poly.type
_entity_poly.pdbx_seq_one_letter_code
_entity_poly.pdbx_strand_id
1 'polypeptide(L)'
;MFRLFTTPVWFNGWDVMFDMVSLVVALLIAAYSFRLYRINNQNKFAYFSLAFVMVAVSLFSKIFTDSVLYYTPLRDVTAVVLQPLAGPGLQFSALLYRAAFFLQMAPLLGAWLLIFFISQKSRDRLHRFYELSQIGLFVYLVLLVSFVSNFRYFVFYLTSAVLLALIVLNYYKNYLNTDKNKNAKMVMISFVFILLAQFFFIFVFMVPGLYVIGELLMLIGFLLILYAYGRVTRT
;
A
#
# COMPACT_ATOMS: atom_id res chain seq x y z
N MET A 1 24.64 -10.33 8.79
CA MET A 1 23.96 -10.10 7.50
C MET A 1 22.50 -9.78 7.80
N PHE A 2 22.00 -8.58 7.46
CA PHE A 2 20.61 -8.23 7.73
C PHE A 2 19.70 -9.17 6.92
N ARG A 3 18.96 -10.06 7.60
CA ARG A 3 17.83 -10.78 6.98
C ARG A 3 16.66 -9.80 6.92
N LEU A 4 16.68 -8.93 5.92
CA LEU A 4 15.61 -7.95 5.65
C LEU A 4 14.36 -8.63 5.06
N PHE A 5 14.49 -9.88 4.62
CA PHE A 5 13.44 -10.65 3.97
C PHE A 5 13.09 -11.88 4.78
N THR A 6 11.81 -12.00 5.07
CA THR A 6 11.20 -13.18 5.68
C THR A 6 10.34 -13.91 4.64
N THR A 7 10.69 -13.78 3.36
CA THR A 7 10.09 -14.56 2.27
C THR A 7 10.65 -15.98 2.30
N PRO A 8 9.81 -17.02 2.22
CA PRO A 8 10.28 -18.39 2.07
C PRO A 8 11.11 -18.53 0.80
N VAL A 9 12.26 -19.21 0.88
CA VAL A 9 13.22 -19.34 -0.25
C VAL A 9 12.56 -19.87 -1.52
N TRP A 10 11.60 -20.79 -1.38
CA TRP A 10 10.86 -21.37 -2.51
C TRP A 10 9.87 -20.40 -3.18
N PHE A 11 9.52 -19.29 -2.52
CA PHE A 11 8.59 -18.28 -3.02
C PHE A 11 9.31 -17.03 -3.56
N ASN A 12 10.64 -16.94 -3.41
CA ASN A 12 11.43 -15.85 -3.97
C ASN A 12 11.24 -15.79 -5.50
N GLY A 13 10.88 -14.62 -6.01
CA GLY A 13 10.61 -14.38 -7.43
C GLY A 13 9.14 -14.58 -7.81
N TRP A 14 8.41 -15.49 -7.15
CA TRP A 14 6.96 -15.59 -7.33
C TRP A 14 6.24 -14.41 -6.69
N ASP A 15 6.70 -13.94 -5.53
CA ASP A 15 6.24 -12.71 -4.90
C ASP A 15 6.27 -11.50 -5.85
N VAL A 16 7.35 -11.34 -6.62
CA VAL A 16 7.47 -10.29 -7.63
C VAL A 16 6.35 -10.36 -8.67
N MET A 17 5.93 -11.57 -9.08
CA MET A 17 4.81 -11.72 -10.01
C MET A 17 3.48 -11.29 -9.38
N PHE A 18 3.24 -11.64 -8.12
CA PHE A 18 2.03 -11.23 -7.39
C PHE A 18 1.97 -9.71 -7.22
N ASP A 19 3.10 -9.10 -6.87
CA ASP A 19 3.22 -7.65 -6.77
C ASP A 19 3.04 -6.96 -8.12
N MET A 20 3.56 -7.55 -9.21
CA MET A 20 3.39 -7.00 -10.56
C MET A 20 1.92 -7.00 -10.99
N VAL A 21 1.18 -8.08 -10.72
CA VAL A 21 -0.27 -8.12 -10.97
C VAL A 21 -0.98 -7.07 -10.10
N SER A 22 -0.63 -6.99 -8.82
CA SER A 22 -1.18 -6.00 -7.89
C SER A 22 -0.90 -4.56 -8.34
N LEU A 23 0.29 -4.30 -8.88
CA LEU A 23 0.69 -3.00 -9.43
C LEU A 23 -0.19 -2.62 -10.62
N VAL A 24 -0.38 -3.53 -11.58
CA VAL A 24 -1.25 -3.31 -12.74
C VAL A 24 -2.69 -3.05 -12.28
N VAL A 25 -3.20 -3.84 -11.33
CA VAL A 25 -4.54 -3.64 -10.77
C VAL A 25 -4.66 -2.28 -10.08
N ALA A 26 -3.67 -1.88 -9.28
CA ALA A 26 -3.66 -0.58 -8.62
C ALA A 26 -3.66 0.58 -9.62
N LEU A 27 -2.87 0.50 -10.69
CA LEU A 27 -2.85 1.49 -11.77
C LEU A 27 -4.19 1.56 -12.52
N LEU A 28 -4.85 0.42 -12.76
CA LEU A 28 -6.19 0.39 -13.36
C LEU A 28 -7.21 1.07 -12.44
N ILE A 29 -7.20 0.77 -11.14
CA ILE A 29 -8.10 1.42 -10.16
C ILE A 29 -7.85 2.94 -10.14
N ALA A 30 -6.58 3.37 -10.15
CA ALA A 30 -6.24 4.79 -10.22
C ALA A 30 -6.78 5.44 -11.50
N ALA A 31 -6.53 4.84 -12.67
CA ALA A 31 -7.00 5.35 -13.96
C ALA A 31 -8.54 5.46 -14.02
N TYR A 32 -9.26 4.43 -13.56
CA TYR A 32 -10.73 4.45 -13.50
C TYR A 32 -11.25 5.53 -12.54
N SER A 33 -10.62 5.67 -11.37
CA SER A 33 -11.02 6.65 -10.38
C SER A 33 -10.76 8.08 -10.87
N PHE A 34 -9.66 8.32 -11.57
CA PHE A 34 -9.38 9.59 -12.22
C PHE A 34 -10.38 9.90 -13.33
N ARG A 35 -10.76 8.91 -14.13
CA ARG A 35 -11.81 9.08 -15.15
C ARG A 35 -13.15 9.46 -14.52
N LEU A 36 -13.53 8.79 -13.42
CA LEU A 36 -14.75 9.13 -12.66
C LEU A 36 -14.69 10.53 -12.05
N TYR A 37 -13.51 10.98 -11.62
CA TYR A 37 -13.30 12.35 -11.19
C TYR A 37 -13.59 13.34 -12.32
N ARG A 38 -13.06 13.12 -13.52
CA ARG A 38 -13.31 14.02 -14.67
C ARG A 38 -14.79 14.08 -15.07
N ILE A 39 -15.54 12.99 -14.90
CA ILE A 39 -16.97 12.92 -15.24
C ILE A 39 -17.84 13.57 -14.17
N ASN A 40 -17.64 13.22 -12.89
CA ASN A 40 -18.52 13.65 -11.79
C ASN A 40 -18.07 14.95 -11.11
N ASN A 41 -16.85 15.41 -11.38
CA ASN A 41 -16.20 16.56 -10.76
C ASN A 41 -16.20 16.54 -9.21
N GLN A 42 -16.19 15.33 -8.61
CA GLN A 42 -16.15 15.15 -7.15
C GLN A 42 -14.74 14.80 -6.68
N ASN A 43 -14.14 15.67 -5.85
CA ASN A 43 -12.78 15.53 -5.34
C ASN A 43 -12.48 14.20 -4.64
N LYS A 44 -13.50 13.53 -4.07
CA LYS A 44 -13.36 12.19 -3.47
C LYS A 44 -12.75 11.17 -4.43
N PHE A 45 -13.08 11.23 -5.72
CA PHE A 45 -12.56 10.32 -6.73
C PHE A 45 -11.11 10.67 -7.12
N ALA A 46 -10.74 11.96 -7.09
CA ALA A 46 -9.36 12.39 -7.29
C ALA A 46 -8.45 11.91 -6.15
N TYR A 47 -8.86 12.09 -4.88
CA TYR A 47 -8.11 11.59 -3.74
C TYR A 47 -8.01 10.07 -3.73
N PHE A 48 -9.06 9.37 -4.15
CA PHE A 48 -9.03 7.92 -4.27
C PHE A 48 -8.06 7.47 -5.37
N SER A 49 -8.06 8.15 -6.52
CA SER A 49 -7.06 7.94 -7.57
C SER A 49 -5.64 8.17 -7.05
N LEU A 50 -5.40 9.27 -6.34
CA LEU A 50 -4.09 9.60 -5.78
C LEU A 50 -3.62 8.52 -4.80
N ALA A 51 -4.51 8.02 -3.94
CA ALA A 51 -4.19 6.92 -3.03
C ALA A 51 -3.71 5.67 -3.78
N PHE A 52 -4.39 5.28 -4.86
CA PHE A 52 -3.97 4.13 -5.66
C PHE A 52 -2.70 4.36 -6.48
N VAL A 53 -2.41 5.60 -6.89
CA VAL A 53 -1.09 5.97 -7.43
C VAL A 53 0.00 5.78 -6.36
N MET A 54 -0.26 6.19 -5.11
CA MET A 54 0.69 5.96 -4.00
C MET A 54 0.88 4.47 -3.70
N VAL A 55 -0.17 3.66 -3.76
CA VAL A 55 -0.06 2.18 -3.71
C VAL A 55 0.83 1.67 -4.85
N ALA A 56 0.62 2.14 -6.08
CA ALA A 56 1.40 1.74 -7.23
C ALA A 56 2.89 2.11 -7.09
N VAL A 57 3.20 3.32 -6.59
CA VAL A 57 4.59 3.73 -6.30
C VAL A 57 5.22 2.83 -5.24
N SER A 58 4.47 2.47 -4.20
CA SER A 58 4.93 1.52 -3.18
C SER A 58 5.24 0.15 -3.78
N LEU A 59 4.31 -0.43 -4.54
CA LEU A 59 4.46 -1.76 -5.16
C LEU A 59 5.62 -1.77 -6.16
N PHE A 60 5.77 -0.71 -6.96
CA PHE A 60 6.90 -0.57 -7.87
C PHE A 60 8.23 -0.54 -7.11
N SER A 61 8.31 0.21 -6.01
CA SER A 61 9.51 0.27 -5.15
C SER A 61 9.85 -1.10 -4.55
N LYS A 62 8.83 -1.85 -4.11
CA LYS A 62 8.97 -3.23 -3.61
C LYS A 62 9.50 -4.17 -4.70
N ILE A 63 8.83 -4.24 -5.85
CA ILE A 63 9.22 -5.04 -7.01
C ILE A 63 10.66 -4.76 -7.41
N PHE A 64 11.03 -3.48 -7.50
CA PHE A 64 12.38 -3.07 -7.85
C PHE A 64 13.40 -3.60 -6.84
N THR A 65 13.12 -3.44 -5.54
CA THR A 65 14.00 -3.90 -4.46
C THR A 65 14.18 -5.42 -4.50
N ASP A 66 13.07 -6.15 -4.59
CA ASP A 66 13.04 -7.62 -4.60
C ASP A 66 13.73 -8.16 -5.86
N SER A 67 13.54 -7.51 -7.01
CA SER A 67 14.22 -7.87 -8.26
C SER A 67 15.73 -7.68 -8.16
N VAL A 68 16.20 -6.57 -7.56
CA VAL A 68 17.64 -6.33 -7.33
C VAL A 68 18.24 -7.36 -6.36
N LEU A 69 17.44 -7.90 -5.44
CA LEU A 69 17.90 -8.93 -4.50
C LEU A 69 17.95 -10.33 -5.11
N TYR A 70 16.94 -10.69 -5.89
CA TYR A 70 16.81 -12.04 -6.42
C TYR A 70 17.66 -12.26 -7.68
N TYR A 71 17.86 -11.22 -8.50
CA TYR A 71 18.55 -11.34 -9.79
C TYR A 71 19.93 -10.69 -9.76
N THR A 72 20.98 -11.52 -9.81
CA THR A 72 22.39 -11.07 -9.78
C THR A 72 22.75 -10.06 -10.88
N PRO A 73 22.27 -10.17 -12.15
CA PRO A 73 22.64 -9.19 -13.16
C PRO A 73 22.11 -7.78 -12.86
N LEU A 74 20.90 -7.68 -12.29
CA LEU A 74 20.32 -6.40 -11.88
C LEU A 74 21.09 -5.80 -10.71
N ARG A 75 21.54 -6.64 -9.78
CA ARG A 75 22.37 -6.23 -8.64
C ARG A 75 23.69 -5.60 -9.08
N ASP A 76 24.37 -6.24 -10.03
CA ASP A 76 25.69 -5.78 -10.51
C ASP A 76 25.57 -4.46 -11.28
N VAL A 77 24.57 -4.33 -12.16
CA VAL A 77 24.29 -3.08 -12.88
C VAL A 77 23.96 -1.95 -11.90
N THR A 78 23.11 -2.22 -10.91
CA THR A 78 22.71 -1.23 -9.90
C THR A 78 23.91 -0.75 -9.08
N ALA A 79 24.83 -1.66 -8.73
CA ALA A 79 26.06 -1.31 -8.01
C ALA A 79 26.98 -0.41 -8.84
N VAL A 80 27.11 -0.65 -10.15
CA VAL A 80 27.94 0.17 -11.06
C VAL A 80 27.35 1.56 -11.27
N VAL A 81 26.04 1.66 -11.58
CA VAL A 81 25.38 2.94 -11.88
C VAL A 81 25.45 3.92 -10.70
N LEU A 82 25.39 3.40 -9.48
CA LEU A 82 25.28 4.22 -8.27
C LEU A 82 26.63 4.43 -7.56
N GLN A 83 27.70 3.82 -8.06
CA GLN A 83 29.08 4.02 -7.61
C GLN A 83 29.51 5.51 -7.57
N PRO A 84 29.18 6.38 -8.56
CA PRO A 84 29.58 7.79 -8.55
C PRO A 84 28.93 8.62 -7.43
N LEU A 85 27.72 8.25 -6.99
CA LEU A 85 26.98 8.97 -5.96
C LEU A 85 27.31 8.48 -4.54
N ALA A 86 27.76 7.23 -4.41
CA ALA A 86 27.91 6.56 -3.12
C ALA A 86 29.35 6.40 -2.62
N GLY A 87 30.35 6.60 -3.49
CA GLY A 87 31.76 6.44 -3.15
C GLY A 87 32.22 4.98 -3.01
N PRO A 88 33.52 4.74 -2.81
CA PRO A 88 34.10 3.40 -2.77
C PRO A 88 33.87 2.75 -1.39
N GLY A 89 32.81 1.95 -1.24
CA GLY A 89 32.60 1.15 -0.03
C GLY A 89 31.30 0.33 0.02
N LEU A 90 31.38 -0.86 0.62
CA LEU A 90 30.29 -1.86 0.80
C LEU A 90 29.02 -1.36 1.53
N GLN A 91 28.98 -0.10 1.99
CA GLN A 91 27.81 0.51 2.63
C GLN A 91 26.69 0.89 1.64
N PHE A 92 26.96 0.81 0.33
CA PHE A 92 26.01 1.17 -0.73
C PHE A 92 24.71 0.35 -0.70
N SER A 93 24.84 -0.97 -0.51
CA SER A 93 23.69 -1.87 -0.47
C SER A 93 22.72 -1.51 0.67
N ALA A 94 23.25 -1.18 1.86
CA ALA A 94 22.43 -0.83 3.01
C ALA A 94 21.65 0.47 2.79
N LEU A 95 22.27 1.52 2.23
CA LEU A 95 21.59 2.79 1.96
C LEU A 95 20.49 2.61 0.90
N LEU A 96 20.79 1.89 -0.19
CA LEU A 96 19.83 1.61 -1.25
C LEU A 96 18.61 0.84 -0.71
N TYR A 97 18.84 -0.23 0.06
CA TYR A 97 17.73 -0.98 0.66
C TYR A 97 16.90 -0.10 1.58
N ARG A 98 17.55 0.68 2.46
CA ARG A 98 16.81 1.57 3.38
C ARG A 98 15.99 2.63 2.64
N ALA A 99 16.54 3.24 1.59
CA ALA A 99 15.84 4.21 0.79
C ALA A 99 14.64 3.57 0.05
N ALA A 100 14.85 2.41 -0.55
CA ALA A 100 13.80 1.70 -1.27
C ALA A 100 12.68 1.21 -0.35
N PHE A 101 13.01 0.73 0.86
CA PHE A 101 12.03 0.42 1.89
C PHE A 101 11.24 1.65 2.36
N PHE A 102 11.90 2.80 2.51
CA PHE A 102 11.20 4.03 2.82
C PHE A 102 10.24 4.45 1.69
N LEU A 103 10.69 4.35 0.43
CA LEU A 103 9.87 4.61 -0.76
C LEU A 103 8.73 3.60 -0.96
N GLN A 104 8.83 2.40 -0.40
CA GLN A 104 7.72 1.48 -0.30
C GLN A 104 6.75 1.91 0.82
N MET A 105 7.26 2.08 2.04
CA MET A 105 6.42 2.25 3.23
C MET A 105 5.67 3.58 3.27
N ALA A 106 6.33 4.70 2.93
CA ALA A 106 5.72 6.02 3.04
C ALA A 106 4.53 6.22 2.07
N PRO A 107 4.64 5.85 0.78
CA PRO A 107 3.49 5.90 -0.12
C PRO A 107 2.37 4.94 0.28
N LEU A 108 2.68 3.73 0.78
CA LEU A 108 1.62 2.79 1.17
C LEU A 108 0.83 3.29 2.39
N LEU A 109 1.51 3.74 3.44
CA LEU A 109 0.84 4.32 4.61
C LEU A 109 0.09 5.60 4.25
N GLY A 110 0.66 6.43 3.38
CA GLY A 110 -0.02 7.61 2.85
C GLY A 110 -1.29 7.26 2.06
N ALA A 111 -1.26 6.19 1.27
CA ALA A 111 -2.44 5.69 0.57
C ALA A 111 -3.54 5.24 1.52
N TRP A 112 -3.20 4.47 2.57
CA TRP A 112 -4.16 4.07 3.59
C TRP A 112 -4.74 5.26 4.35
N LEU A 113 -3.90 6.25 4.67
CA LEU A 113 -4.36 7.47 5.31
C LEU A 113 -5.35 8.25 4.41
N LEU A 114 -5.05 8.39 3.12
CA LEU A 114 -5.96 9.04 2.17
C LEU A 114 -7.28 8.27 2.05
N ILE A 115 -7.23 6.95 1.92
CA ILE A 115 -8.43 6.10 1.88
C ILE A 115 -9.24 6.23 3.16
N PHE A 116 -8.58 6.31 4.31
CA PHE A 116 -9.22 6.55 5.59
C PHE A 116 -9.96 7.89 5.61
N PHE A 117 -9.33 8.98 5.18
CA PHE A 117 -10.00 10.29 5.09
C PHE A 117 -11.20 10.27 4.13
N ILE A 118 -11.07 9.60 2.98
CA ILE A 118 -12.18 9.45 2.02
C ILE A 118 -13.33 8.61 2.62
N SER A 119 -13.00 7.60 3.43
CA SER A 119 -14.00 6.72 4.06
C SER A 119 -14.81 7.42 5.17
N GLN A 120 -14.28 8.50 5.75
CA GLN A 120 -14.99 9.27 6.77
C GLN A 120 -16.07 10.14 6.11
N LYS A 121 -17.33 9.86 6.45
CA LYS A 121 -18.48 10.62 5.97
C LYS A 121 -18.54 11.98 6.68
N SER A 122 -18.02 13.04 6.04
CA SER A 122 -18.35 14.43 6.37
C SER A 122 -18.17 15.30 5.13
N ARG A 123 -19.28 15.80 4.57
CA ARG A 123 -19.29 16.72 3.42
C ARG A 123 -18.60 18.06 3.72
N ASP A 124 -18.41 18.41 5.00
CA ASP A 124 -17.95 19.73 5.46
C ASP A 124 -16.71 19.70 6.37
N ARG A 125 -15.97 18.57 6.40
CA ARG A 125 -14.57 18.61 6.87
C ARG A 125 -13.74 19.30 5.77
N LEU A 126 -12.44 19.12 5.62
CA LEU A 126 -11.58 19.76 4.59
C LEU A 126 -11.55 21.30 4.47
N HIS A 127 -12.52 22.08 4.97
CA HIS A 127 -12.55 23.55 4.84
C HIS A 127 -12.12 24.30 6.11
N ARG A 128 -12.00 23.64 7.28
CA ARG A 128 -11.62 24.30 8.54
C ARG A 128 -10.14 24.15 8.87
N PHE A 129 -9.51 25.24 9.33
CA PHE A 129 -8.08 25.33 9.68
C PHE A 129 -7.62 24.28 10.71
N TYR A 130 -8.49 23.89 11.65
CA TYR A 130 -8.24 22.82 12.64
C TYR A 130 -8.07 21.43 12.02
N GLU A 131 -8.43 21.25 10.76
CA GLU A 131 -8.37 19.97 10.05
C GLU A 131 -7.14 19.89 9.13
N LEU A 132 -6.65 21.04 8.65
CA LEU A 132 -5.32 21.15 8.02
C LEU A 132 -4.20 20.78 8.98
N SER A 133 -4.31 21.19 10.26
CA SER A 133 -3.35 20.79 11.29
C SER A 133 -3.44 19.29 11.62
N GLN A 134 -4.64 18.69 11.59
CA GLN A 134 -4.81 17.24 11.74
C GLN A 134 -4.20 16.47 10.56
N ILE A 135 -4.44 16.91 9.33
CA ILE A 135 -3.82 16.31 8.13
C ILE A 135 -2.30 16.43 8.22
N GLY A 136 -1.77 17.61 8.57
CA GLY A 136 -0.34 17.83 8.77
C GLY A 136 0.25 16.91 9.83
N LEU A 137 -0.43 16.75 10.97
CA LEU A 137 -0.04 15.81 12.03
C LEU A 137 -0.05 14.36 11.54
N PHE A 138 -1.04 13.96 10.74
CA PHE A 138 -1.09 12.62 10.17
C PHE A 138 -0.02 12.38 9.12
N VAL A 139 0.30 13.36 8.27
CA VAL A 139 1.42 13.27 7.33
C VAL A 139 2.73 13.15 8.09
N TYR A 140 2.92 13.96 9.14
CA TYR A 140 4.07 13.86 10.03
C TYR A 140 4.18 12.47 10.66
N LEU A 141 3.07 11.92 11.19
CA LEU A 141 3.04 10.58 11.77
C LEU A 141 3.34 9.50 10.73
N VAL A 142 2.83 9.61 9.50
CA VAL A 142 3.15 8.68 8.42
C VAL A 142 4.66 8.71 8.14
N LEU A 143 5.25 9.90 7.99
CA LEU A 143 6.70 10.02 7.74
C LEU A 143 7.53 9.49 8.91
N LEU A 144 7.15 9.83 10.14
CA LEU A 144 7.80 9.35 11.35
C LEU A 144 7.71 7.83 11.46
N VAL A 145 6.52 7.25 11.25
CA VAL A 145 6.34 5.80 11.28
C VAL A 145 7.15 5.15 10.17
N SER A 146 7.12 5.65 8.93
CA SER A 146 7.92 5.12 7.84
C SER A 146 9.42 5.17 8.14
N PHE A 147 9.88 6.23 8.81
CA PHE A 147 11.27 6.33 9.28
C PHE A 147 11.58 5.29 10.36
N VAL A 148 10.74 5.16 11.40
CA VAL A 148 10.91 4.18 12.48
C VAL A 148 10.82 2.74 11.95
N SER A 149 9.93 2.48 11.00
CA SER A 149 9.74 1.18 10.38
C SER A 149 10.95 0.70 9.58
N ASN A 150 11.83 1.61 9.14
CA ASN A 150 13.13 1.25 8.57
C ASN A 150 13.99 0.43 9.54
N PHE A 151 13.82 0.63 10.85
CA PHE A 151 14.51 -0.13 11.88
C PHE A 151 13.76 -1.39 12.31
N ARG A 152 12.42 -1.37 12.24
CA ARG A 152 11.54 -2.46 12.70
C ARG A 152 10.33 -2.62 11.77
N TYR A 153 10.44 -3.54 10.81
CA TYR A 153 9.36 -3.89 9.86
C TYR A 153 8.00 -4.17 10.50
N PHE A 154 8.00 -4.80 11.67
CA PHE A 154 6.80 -5.08 12.44
C PHE A 154 5.93 -3.82 12.67
N VAL A 155 6.57 -2.66 12.91
CA VAL A 155 5.86 -1.39 13.15
C VAL A 155 5.04 -0.99 11.93
N PHE A 156 5.58 -1.17 10.72
CA PHE A 156 4.88 -0.83 9.49
C PHE A 156 3.61 -1.66 9.30
N TYR A 157 3.73 -2.99 9.41
CA TYR A 157 2.59 -3.89 9.25
C TYR A 157 1.52 -3.68 10.33
N LEU A 158 1.94 -3.43 11.57
CA LEU A 158 1.03 -3.09 12.66
C LEU A 158 0.28 -1.78 12.39
N THR A 159 0.99 -0.71 12.03
CA THR A 159 0.35 0.58 11.71
C THR A 159 -0.59 0.47 10.51
N SER A 160 -0.17 -0.24 9.46
CA SER A 160 -1.00 -0.51 8.29
C SER A 160 -2.27 -1.27 8.67
N ALA A 161 -2.17 -2.30 9.52
CA ALA A 161 -3.32 -3.07 10.01
C ALA A 161 -4.28 -2.20 10.82
N VAL A 162 -3.78 -1.32 11.70
CA VAL A 162 -4.62 -0.38 12.46
C VAL A 162 -5.36 0.58 11.53
N LEU A 163 -4.69 1.20 10.56
CA LEU A 163 -5.33 2.09 9.59
C LEU A 163 -6.39 1.36 8.76
N LEU A 164 -6.09 0.15 8.28
CA LEU A 164 -7.04 -0.67 7.53
C LEU A 164 -8.22 -1.13 8.39
N ALA A 165 -8.03 -1.45 9.66
CA ALA A 165 -9.12 -1.76 10.57
C ALA A 165 -10.08 -0.57 10.71
N LEU A 166 -9.55 0.65 10.84
CA LEU A 166 -10.35 1.87 10.85
C LEU A 166 -11.09 2.10 9.53
N ILE A 167 -10.44 1.86 8.39
CA ILE A 167 -11.09 1.89 7.06
C ILE A 167 -12.24 0.90 6.99
N VAL A 168 -12.01 -0.36 7.39
CA VAL A 168 -13.03 -1.42 7.40
C VAL A 168 -14.20 -1.02 8.29
N LEU A 169 -13.95 -0.50 9.49
CA LEU A 169 -15.01 -0.03 10.40
C LEU A 169 -15.84 1.11 9.78
N ASN A 170 -15.20 2.05 9.09
CA ASN A 170 -15.91 3.13 8.39
C ASN A 170 -16.76 2.61 7.23
N TYR A 171 -16.22 1.70 6.42
CA TYR A 171 -17.00 1.07 5.34
C TYR A 171 -18.11 0.16 5.87
N TYR A 172 -17.92 -0.50 7.01
CA TYR A 172 -18.96 -1.27 7.68
C TYR A 172 -20.11 -0.36 8.14
N LYS A 173 -19.79 0.76 8.81
CA LYS A 173 -20.80 1.79 9.15
C LYS A 173 -21.51 2.31 7.90
N ASN A 174 -20.77 2.57 6.81
CA ASN A 174 -21.36 3.04 5.57
C ASN A 174 -22.29 2.00 4.92
N TYR A 175 -21.94 0.71 4.99
CA TYR A 175 -22.77 -0.39 4.51
C TYR A 175 -24.09 -0.49 5.29
N LEU A 176 -24.04 -0.35 6.62
CA LEU A 176 -25.26 -0.34 7.45
C LEU A 176 -26.15 0.89 7.16
N ASN A 177 -25.54 2.04 6.88
CA ASN A 177 -26.24 3.31 6.63
C ASN A 177 -26.75 3.50 5.19
N THR A 178 -26.41 2.60 4.26
CA THR A 178 -26.79 2.70 2.84
C THR A 178 -27.63 1.48 2.43
N ASP A 179 -28.62 1.14 3.26
CA ASP A 179 -29.56 0.02 3.05
C ASP A 179 -28.89 -1.30 2.61
N LYS A 180 -27.70 -1.57 3.14
CA LYS A 180 -26.92 -2.77 2.82
C LYS A 180 -26.61 -2.91 1.32
N ASN A 181 -26.27 -1.81 0.65
CA ASN A 181 -25.87 -1.80 -0.75
C ASN A 181 -24.77 -2.85 -1.03
N LYS A 182 -25.04 -3.74 -2.00
CA LYS A 182 -24.14 -4.83 -2.41
C LYS A 182 -22.75 -4.32 -2.82
N ASN A 183 -22.66 -3.15 -3.46
CA ASN A 183 -21.38 -2.56 -3.87
C ASN A 183 -20.57 -2.08 -2.67
N ALA A 184 -21.22 -1.46 -1.67
CA ALA A 184 -20.56 -1.06 -0.42
C ALA A 184 -20.03 -2.28 0.35
N LYS A 185 -20.79 -3.39 0.35
CA LYS A 185 -20.34 -4.66 0.93
C LYS A 185 -19.09 -5.20 0.24
N MET A 186 -19.04 -5.16 -1.09
CA MET A 186 -17.88 -5.64 -1.86
C MET A 186 -16.61 -4.85 -1.54
N VAL A 187 -16.70 -3.52 -1.52
CA VAL A 187 -15.55 -2.65 -1.13
C VAL A 187 -15.09 -2.95 0.29
N MET A 188 -16.04 -3.08 1.24
CA MET A 188 -15.72 -3.44 2.62
C MET A 188 -15.00 -4.79 2.71
N ILE A 189 -15.52 -5.84 2.06
CA ILE A 189 -14.89 -7.18 2.04
C ILE A 189 -13.48 -7.09 1.44
N SER A 190 -13.29 -6.30 0.40
CA SER A 190 -11.97 -6.10 -0.20
C SER A 190 -10.96 -5.56 0.81
N PHE A 191 -11.34 -4.54 1.59
CA PHE A 191 -10.49 -4.01 2.65
C PHE A 191 -10.30 -4.97 3.82
N VAL A 192 -11.26 -5.86 4.09
CA VAL A 192 -11.08 -6.97 5.06
C VAL A 192 -9.99 -7.92 4.59
N PHE A 193 -9.96 -8.29 3.31
CA PHE A 193 -8.88 -9.13 2.75
C PHE A 193 -7.51 -8.45 2.88
N ILE A 194 -7.41 -7.15 2.55
CA ILE A 194 -6.16 -6.39 2.71
C ILE A 194 -5.76 -6.27 4.19
N LEU A 195 -6.73 -6.08 5.11
CA LEU A 195 -6.48 -6.06 6.55
C LEU A 195 -5.92 -7.40 7.04
N LEU A 196 -6.56 -8.51 6.64
CA LEU A 196 -6.09 -9.85 6.98
C LEU A 196 -4.68 -10.11 6.44
N ALA A 197 -4.38 -9.64 5.23
CA ALA A 197 -3.02 -9.71 4.67
C ALA A 197 -2.00 -9.02 5.59
N GLN A 198 -2.27 -7.78 6.01
CA GLN A 198 -1.40 -7.05 6.95
C GLN A 198 -1.26 -7.78 8.29
N PHE A 199 -2.35 -8.36 8.80
CA PHE A 199 -2.31 -9.17 10.01
C PHE A 199 -1.39 -10.39 9.86
N PHE A 200 -1.43 -11.09 8.72
CA PHE A 200 -0.49 -12.20 8.45
C PHE A 200 0.96 -11.71 8.36
N PHE A 201 1.22 -10.57 7.72
CA PHE A 201 2.56 -9.99 7.62
C PHE A 201 3.20 -9.67 8.97
N ILE A 202 2.38 -9.30 9.98
CA ILE A 202 2.84 -9.08 11.36
C ILE A 202 3.52 -10.34 11.93
N PHE A 203 3.02 -11.55 11.63
CA PHE A 203 3.49 -12.80 12.23
C PHE A 203 4.50 -13.57 11.37
N VAL A 204 4.96 -13.01 10.25
CA VAL A 204 5.89 -13.69 9.34
C VAL A 204 7.22 -14.02 10.02
N PHE A 205 7.62 -13.25 11.04
CA PHE A 205 8.81 -13.56 11.85
C PHE A 205 8.70 -14.89 12.62
N MET A 206 7.48 -15.36 12.91
CA MET A 206 7.24 -16.65 13.57
C MET A 206 7.15 -17.78 12.55
N VAL A 207 6.38 -17.56 11.47
CA VAL A 207 6.10 -18.58 10.44
C VAL A 207 6.24 -17.94 9.06
N PRO A 208 7.35 -18.16 8.34
CA PRO A 208 7.60 -17.55 7.04
C PRO A 208 6.51 -17.83 5.99
N GLY A 209 5.83 -18.99 6.09
CA GLY A 209 4.72 -19.36 5.20
C GLY A 209 3.53 -18.40 5.25
N LEU A 210 3.37 -17.62 6.32
CA LEU A 210 2.32 -16.60 6.42
C LEU A 210 2.51 -15.46 5.42
N TYR A 211 3.73 -15.24 4.92
CA TYR A 211 3.99 -14.24 3.89
C TYR A 211 3.19 -14.53 2.62
N VAL A 212 3.18 -15.78 2.18
CA VAL A 212 2.48 -16.22 0.96
C VAL A 212 0.97 -16.04 1.09
N ILE A 213 0.44 -16.35 2.28
CA ILE A 213 -0.99 -16.14 2.58
C ILE A 213 -1.29 -14.64 2.56
N GLY A 214 -0.42 -13.80 3.13
CA GLY A 214 -0.54 -12.36 3.09
C GLY A 214 -0.60 -11.82 1.66
N GLU A 215 0.34 -12.21 0.80
CA GLU A 215 0.39 -11.81 -0.62
C GLU A 215 -0.87 -12.20 -1.38
N LEU A 216 -1.33 -13.44 -1.20
CA LEU A 216 -2.53 -13.95 -1.85
C LEU A 216 -3.78 -13.18 -1.40
N LEU A 217 -3.92 -12.91 -0.11
CA LEU A 217 -5.05 -12.12 0.42
C LEU A 217 -5.00 -10.66 -0.06
N MET A 218 -3.80 -10.06 -0.16
CA MET A 218 -3.65 -8.70 -0.67
C MET A 218 -4.09 -8.62 -2.13
N LEU A 219 -3.65 -9.56 -2.97
CA LEU A 219 -4.03 -9.65 -4.38
C LEU A 219 -5.54 -9.82 -4.54
N ILE A 220 -6.16 -10.75 -3.80
CA ILE A 220 -7.63 -10.93 -3.78
C ILE A 220 -8.32 -9.62 -3.39
N GLY A 221 -7.81 -8.94 -2.36
CA GLY A 221 -8.29 -7.63 -1.95
C GLY A 221 -8.30 -6.62 -3.09
N PHE A 222 -7.18 -6.44 -3.79
CA PHE A 222 -7.10 -5.50 -4.92
C PHE A 222 -8.01 -5.88 -6.09
N LEU A 223 -8.08 -7.18 -6.44
CA LEU A 223 -8.97 -7.67 -7.50
C LEU A 223 -10.44 -7.40 -7.16
N LEU A 224 -10.85 -7.57 -5.91
CA LEU A 224 -12.21 -7.27 -5.46
C LEU A 224 -12.52 -5.77 -5.50
N ILE A 225 -11.56 -4.88 -5.18
CA ILE A 225 -11.73 -3.43 -5.36
C ILE A 225 -11.94 -3.09 -6.82
N LEU A 226 -11.09 -3.62 -7.72
CA LEU A 226 -11.21 -3.40 -9.16
C LEU A 226 -12.56 -3.90 -9.69
N TYR A 227 -12.97 -5.10 -9.28
CA TYR A 227 -14.27 -5.66 -9.64
C TYR A 227 -15.44 -4.80 -9.15
N ALA A 228 -15.40 -4.34 -7.90
CA ALA A 228 -16.43 -3.46 -7.34
C ALA A 228 -16.53 -2.15 -8.13
N TYR A 229 -15.39 -1.55 -8.50
CA TYR A 229 -15.35 -0.34 -9.33
C TYR A 229 -15.90 -0.57 -10.73
N GLY A 230 -15.48 -1.65 -11.40
CA GLY A 230 -15.98 -2.00 -12.73
C GLY A 230 -17.50 -2.20 -12.77
N ARG A 231 -18.09 -2.72 -11.69
CA ARG A 231 -19.54 -2.87 -11.56
C ARG A 231 -20.26 -1.53 -11.41
N VAL A 232 -19.72 -0.62 -10.59
CA VAL A 232 -20.33 0.71 -10.37
C VAL A 232 -20.32 1.54 -11.66
N THR A 233 -19.32 1.39 -12.53
CA THR A 233 -19.25 2.13 -13.80
C THR A 233 -20.19 1.63 -14.90
N ARG A 234 -20.73 0.41 -14.78
CA ARG A 234 -21.60 -0.20 -15.79
C ARG A 234 -23.10 0.03 -15.52
N THR A 235 -23.44 0.46 -14.32
CA THR A 235 -24.81 0.83 -13.91
C THR A 235 -25.02 2.32 -14.09
#